data_AF-A0AAD7Y6I8-F1
#
_entry.id   AF-A0AAD7Y6I8-F1
#
_cell.length_a   1.000
_cell.length_b   1.000
_cell.length_c   1.000
_cell.angle_alpha   90.00
_cell.angle_beta   90.00
_cell.angle_gamma   90.00
#
_symmetry.space_group_name_H-M   'P 1'
#
loop_
_entity.id
_entity.type
_entity.pdbx_description
1 polymer ?
#
loop_
_entity_poly.entity_id
_entity_poly.type
_entity_poly.pdbx_seq_one_letter_code
_entity_poly.pdbx_strand_id
1 'polypeptide(L)'
;METKVKELIKKRASCKAKLTLFSNYLNVVLSCTRLSDLQVTELETRLDKMDLLFNDYDKIQGEIELLMEDPAEALGDRETFQNQYFSLVSSAREVQRHHSERRASVLLRLSIWSL
;
A
#
# COMPACT_ATOMS: atom_id res chain seq x y z
N MET A 1 28.94 12.13 6.89
CA MET A 1 27.55 12.46 7.25
C MET A 1 26.73 12.77 5.99
N GLU A 2 27.18 13.72 5.17
CA GLU A 2 26.49 14.15 3.94
C GLU A 2 26.23 13.01 2.91
N THR A 3 27.18 12.10 2.71
CA THR A 3 27.04 10.97 1.78
C THR A 3 25.93 10.00 2.20
N LYS A 4 25.82 9.72 3.51
CA LYS A 4 24.85 8.78 4.07
C LYS A 4 23.43 9.33 3.97
N VAL A 5 23.22 10.62 4.25
CA VAL A 5 21.92 11.28 4.07
C VAL A 5 21.49 11.25 2.60
N LYS A 6 22.39 11.56 1.67
CA LYS A 6 22.11 11.48 0.22
C LYS A 6 21.70 10.08 -0.22
N GLU A 7 22.34 9.03 0.30
CA GLU A 7 21.95 7.64 0.03
C GLU A 7 20.58 7.29 0.59
N LEU A 8 20.29 7.69 1.83
CA LEU A 8 18.98 7.46 2.46
C LEU A 8 17.85 8.16 1.71
N ILE A 9 18.06 9.41 1.29
CA ILE A 9 17.10 10.16 0.46
C ILE A 9 16.80 9.40 -0.84
N LYS A 10 17.82 8.84 -1.51
CA LYS A 10 17.62 8.00 -2.71
C LYS A 10 16.81 6.74 -2.41
N LYS A 11 17.09 6.05 -1.30
CA LYS A 11 16.30 4.87 -0.88
C LYS A 11 14.85 5.24 -0.59
N ARG A 12 14.61 6.34 0.12
CA ARG A 12 13.28 6.88 0.40
C ARG A 12 12.53 7.23 -0.88
N ALA A 13 13.20 7.84 -1.86
CA ALA A 13 12.62 8.14 -3.17
C ALA A 13 12.20 6.86 -3.91
N SER A 14 12.98 5.78 -3.80
CA SER A 14 12.57 4.47 -4.33
C SER A 14 11.30 3.94 -3.65
N CYS A 15 11.15 4.12 -2.34
CA CYS A 15 9.91 3.74 -1.65
C CYS A 15 8.70 4.56 -2.13
N LYS A 16 8.86 5.89 -2.27
CA LYS A 16 7.83 6.77 -2.84
C LYS A 16 7.42 6.32 -4.25
N ALA A 17 8.38 5.96 -5.10
CA ALA A 17 8.09 5.47 -6.45
C ALA A 17 7.29 4.16 -6.46
N LYS A 18 7.63 3.21 -5.58
CA LYS A 18 6.85 1.96 -5.42
C LYS A 18 5.42 2.23 -4.97
N LEU A 19 5.22 3.18 -4.05
CA LEU A 19 3.89 3.60 -3.61
C LEU A 19 3.08 4.22 -4.75
N THR A 20 3.71 5.06 -5.60
CA THR A 20 3.08 5.60 -6.82
C THR A 20 2.66 4.50 -7.79
N LEU A 21 3.51 3.50 -8.02
CA LEU A 21 3.16 2.37 -8.89
C LEU A 21 1.97 1.57 -8.33
N PHE A 22 1.91 1.39 -7.01
CA PHE A 22 0.77 0.74 -6.37
C PHE A 22 -0.50 1.59 -6.51
N SER A 23 -0.42 2.90 -6.31
CA SER A 23 -1.53 3.84 -6.55
C SER A 23 -2.10 3.72 -7.95
N ASN A 24 -1.23 3.74 -8.97
CA ASN A 24 -1.65 3.62 -10.37
C ASN A 24 -2.37 2.30 -10.65
N TYR A 25 -1.86 1.19 -10.09
CA TYR A 25 -2.52 -0.10 -10.18
C TYR A 25 -3.87 -0.10 -9.46
N LEU A 26 -3.93 0.42 -8.24
CA LEU A 26 -5.16 0.44 -7.45
C LEU A 26 -6.24 1.29 -8.12
N ASN A 27 -5.89 2.38 -8.80
CA ASN A 27 -6.83 3.16 -9.58
C ASN A 27 -7.49 2.33 -10.71
N VAL A 28 -6.73 1.46 -11.38
CA VAL A 28 -7.29 0.52 -12.36
C VAL A 28 -8.24 -0.47 -11.67
N VAL A 29 -7.82 -1.05 -10.54
CA VAL A 29 -8.65 -1.98 -9.75
C VAL A 29 -9.97 -1.34 -9.31
N LEU A 30 -9.91 -0.11 -8.79
CA LEU A 30 -11.09 0.63 -8.32
C LEU A 30 -12.03 1.05 -9.46
N SER A 31 -11.51 1.19 -10.68
CA SER A 31 -12.36 1.46 -11.86
C SER A 31 -13.13 0.22 -12.35
N CYS A 32 -12.78 -0.98 -11.89
CA CYS A 32 -13.43 -2.22 -12.31
C CYS A 32 -14.73 -2.45 -11.54
N THR A 33 -15.83 -2.71 -12.25
CA THR A 33 -17.13 -3.05 -11.63
C THR A 33 -17.12 -4.40 -10.92
N ARG A 34 -16.28 -5.33 -11.40
CA ARG A 34 -16.06 -6.65 -10.81
C ARG A 34 -14.63 -7.10 -11.09
N LEU A 35 -14.00 -7.65 -10.07
CA LEU A 35 -12.70 -8.29 -10.18
C LEU A 35 -12.87 -9.80 -10.36
N SER A 36 -11.97 -10.40 -11.12
CA SER A 36 -11.74 -11.84 -11.14
C SER A 36 -10.93 -12.30 -9.93
N ASP A 37 -10.98 -13.60 -9.64
CA ASP A 37 -10.18 -14.20 -8.56
C ASP A 37 -8.68 -13.95 -8.77
N LEU A 38 -8.18 -14.05 -10.01
CA LEU A 38 -6.78 -13.77 -10.33
C LEU A 38 -6.37 -12.33 -10.02
N GLN A 39 -7.22 -11.35 -10.35
CA GLN A 39 -6.96 -9.94 -10.04
C GLN A 39 -6.95 -9.67 -8.53
N VAL A 40 -7.78 -10.39 -7.77
CA VAL A 40 -7.80 -10.27 -6.31
C VAL A 40 -6.55 -10.91 -5.71
N THR A 41 -6.10 -12.06 -6.21
CA THR A 41 -4.83 -12.66 -5.81
C THR A 41 -3.62 -11.77 -6.14
N GLU A 42 -3.65 -11.08 -7.28
CA GLU A 42 -2.61 -10.09 -7.60
C GLU A 42 -2.64 -8.90 -6.64
N LEU A 43 -3.83 -8.39 -6.30
CA LEU A 43 -4.02 -7.33 -5.31
C LEU A 43 -3.48 -7.74 -3.93
N GLU A 44 -3.78 -8.97 -3.48
CA GLU A 44 -3.23 -9.59 -2.26
C GLU A 44 -1.70 -9.59 -2.27
N THR A 45 -1.10 -10.12 -3.34
CA THR A 45 0.36 -10.19 -3.48
C THR A 45 1.00 -8.80 -3.42
N ARG A 46 0.38 -7.79 -4.05
CA ARG A 46 0.89 -6.42 -4.02
C ARG A 46 0.71 -5.76 -2.65
N LEU A 47 -0.39 -6.04 -1.95
CA LEU A 47 -0.63 -5.56 -0.59
C LEU A 47 0.42 -6.08 0.39
N ASP A 48 0.78 -7.36 0.32
CA ASP A 48 1.86 -7.92 1.14
C ASP A 48 3.19 -7.18 0.92
N LYS A 49 3.47 -6.76 -0.32
CA LYS A 49 4.65 -5.94 -0.62
C LYS A 49 4.54 -4.53 -0.07
N MET A 50 3.35 -3.96 0.04
CA MET A 50 3.15 -2.64 0.65
C MET A 50 3.39 -2.69 2.15
N ASP A 51 2.93 -3.74 2.84
CA ASP A 51 3.20 -3.90 4.28
C ASP A 51 4.71 -3.99 4.58
N LEU A 52 5.49 -4.66 3.72
CA LEU A 52 6.95 -4.65 3.81
C LEU A 52 7.56 -3.28 3.48
N LEU A 53 7.03 -2.60 2.45
CA LEU A 53 7.49 -1.28 2.00
C LEU A 53 7.39 -0.23 3.11
N PHE A 54 6.32 -0.26 3.90
CA PHE A 54 6.12 0.68 5.00
C PHE A 54 7.23 0.56 6.04
N ASN A 55 7.57 -0.68 6.43
CA ASN A 55 8.65 -0.93 7.38
C ASN A 55 10.01 -0.46 6.85
N ASP A 56 10.28 -0.65 5.56
CA ASP A 56 11.50 -0.14 4.93
C ASP A 56 11.54 1.39 4.94
N TYR A 57 10.43 2.03 4.56
CA TYR A 57 10.31 3.48 4.59
C TYR A 57 10.51 4.04 6.00
N ASP A 58 9.84 3.46 7.00
CA ASP A 58 9.87 3.94 8.38
C ASP A 58 11.29 3.94 8.96
N LYS A 59 12.06 2.86 8.70
CA LYS A 59 13.47 2.77 9.07
C LYS A 59 14.32 3.82 8.36
N ILE A 60 14.18 3.96 7.05
CA ILE A 60 14.95 4.93 6.26
C ILE A 60 14.66 6.35 6.72
N GLN A 61 13.39 6.68 6.93
CA GLN A 61 12.95 8.00 7.36
C GLN A 61 13.42 8.31 8.78
N GLY A 62 13.40 7.33 9.69
CA GLY A 62 13.98 7.48 11.03
C GLY A 62 15.49 7.73 11.00
N GLU A 63 16.25 7.04 10.13
CA GLU A 63 17.68 7.33 9.94
C GLU A 63 17.91 8.75 9.39
N ILE A 64 17.04 9.26 8.51
CA ILE A 64 17.13 10.63 7.99
C ILE A 64 16.88 11.65 9.11
N GLU A 65 15.82 11.45 9.90
CA GLU A 65 15.43 12.34 11.01
C GLU A 65 16.53 12.47 12.06
N LEU A 66 17.26 11.38 12.34
CA LEU A 66 18.41 11.39 13.25
C LEU A 66 19.63 12.15 12.70
N LEU A 67 19.73 12.32 11.38
CA LEU A 67 20.87 12.94 10.71
C LEU A 67 20.60 14.38 10.26
N MET A 68 19.35 14.84 10.32
CA MET A 68 18.95 16.19 9.92
C MET A 68 19.03 17.19 11.08
N GLU A 69 19.45 18.42 10.77
CA GLU A 69 19.51 19.51 11.76
C GLU A 69 18.12 20.13 12.01
N ASP A 70 17.23 20.13 11.02
CA ASP A 70 15.85 20.62 11.14
C ASP A 70 14.85 19.46 11.08
N PRO A 71 14.19 19.09 12.20
CA PRO A 71 13.21 18.03 12.26
C PRO A 71 11.90 18.33 11.50
N ALA A 72 11.56 19.59 11.24
CA ALA A 72 10.26 19.97 10.68
C ALA A 72 10.10 19.53 9.22
N GLU A 73 11.16 19.68 8.42
CA GLU A 73 11.16 19.24 7.01
C GLU A 73 11.02 17.71 6.91
N ALA A 74 11.68 16.96 7.78
CA ALA A 74 11.57 15.51 7.81
C ALA A 74 10.17 15.04 8.21
N LEU A 75 9.53 15.73 9.16
CA LEU A 75 8.18 15.40 9.61
C LEU A 75 7.13 15.55 8.50
N GLY A 76 7.20 16.63 7.70
CA GLY A 76 6.27 16.84 6.59
C GLY A 76 6.38 15.76 5.50
N ASP A 77 7.61 15.31 5.22
CA ASP A 77 7.87 14.21 4.30
C ASP A 77 7.26 12.88 4.77
N ARG A 78 7.34 12.61 6.08
CA ARG A 78 6.76 11.45 6.75
C ARG A 78 5.26 11.46 6.66
N GLU A 79 4.63 12.57 7.05
CA GLU A 79 3.18 12.72 7.05
C GLU A 79 2.60 12.52 5.63
N THR A 80 3.22 13.14 4.62
CA THR A 80 2.79 13.00 3.22
C THR A 80 2.81 11.54 2.76
N PHE A 81 3.89 10.81 3.05
CA PHE A 81 3.99 9.40 2.67
C PHE A 81 2.99 8.53 3.43
N GLN A 82 2.87 8.73 4.75
CA GLN A 82 1.98 7.93 5.59
C GLN A 82 0.51 8.11 5.20
N ASN A 83 0.08 9.34 4.96
CA ASN A 83 -1.28 9.63 4.51
C ASN A 83 -1.61 8.93 3.19
N GLN A 84 -0.69 9.00 2.22
CA GLN A 84 -0.86 8.30 0.95
C GLN A 84 -0.86 6.78 1.13
N TYR A 85 0.06 6.25 1.93
CA TYR A 85 0.17 4.82 2.21
C TYR A 85 -1.11 4.26 2.82
N PHE A 86 -1.57 4.85 3.93
CA PHE A 86 -2.73 4.33 4.65
C PHE A 86 -4.01 4.45 3.83
N SER A 87 -4.17 5.53 3.06
CA SER A 87 -5.29 5.68 2.12
C SER A 87 -5.30 4.56 1.06
N LEU A 88 -4.16 4.25 0.44
CA LEU A 88 -4.07 3.21 -0.58
C LEU A 88 -4.26 1.80 -0.01
N VAL A 89 -3.60 1.49 1.11
CA VAL A 89 -3.68 0.16 1.72
C VAL A 89 -5.06 -0.13 2.28
N SER A 90 -5.70 0.85 2.94
CA SER A 90 -7.08 0.68 3.41
C SER A 90 -8.06 0.46 2.26
N SER A 91 -7.95 1.25 1.19
CA SER A 91 -8.77 1.09 -0.02
C SER A 91 -8.61 -0.29 -0.65
N ALA A 92 -7.37 -0.79 -0.76
CA ALA A 92 -7.08 -2.11 -1.29
C ALA A 92 -7.64 -3.25 -0.40
N ARG A 93 -7.49 -3.14 0.93
CA ARG A 93 -8.07 -4.11 1.89
C ARG A 93 -9.59 -4.14 1.82
N GLU A 94 -10.23 -2.99 1.62
CA GLU A 94 -11.68 -2.90 1.48
C GLU A 94 -12.17 -3.60 0.20
N VAL A 95 -11.44 -3.46 -0.90
CA VAL A 95 -11.73 -4.18 -2.15
C VAL A 95 -11.69 -5.70 -1.94
N GLN A 96 -10.68 -6.20 -1.21
CA GLN A 96 -10.58 -7.63 -0.88
C GLN A 96 -11.76 -8.10 -0.02
N ARG A 97 -12.11 -7.34 1.03
CA ARG A 97 -13.23 -7.63 1.92
C ARG A 97 -14.54 -7.75 1.15
N HIS A 98 -14.84 -6.78 0.29
CA HIS A 98 -16.05 -6.84 -0.55
C HIS A 98 -16.06 -8.04 -1.49
N HIS A 99 -14.91 -8.41 -2.05
CA HIS A 99 -14.82 -9.58 -2.92
C HIS A 99 -15.09 -10.89 -2.16
N SER A 100 -14.50 -11.05 -0.97
CA SER A 100 -14.67 -12.26 -0.15
C SER A 100 -16.12 -12.43 0.32
N GLU A 101 -16.77 -11.35 0.77
CA GLU A 101 -18.17 -11.34 1.19
C GLU A 101 -19.13 -11.72 0.04
N ARG A 102 -18.89 -11.18 -1.16
CA ARG A 102 -19.66 -11.54 -2.36
C ARG A 102 -19.52 -13.02 -2.69
N ARG A 103 -18.31 -13.57 -2.62
CA ARG A 103 -18.07 -15.01 -2.86
C ARG A 103 -18.79 -15.88 -1.84
N ALA A 104 -18.69 -15.54 -0.56
CA ALA A 104 -19.39 -16.25 0.52
C ALA A 104 -20.91 -16.24 0.32
N SER A 105 -21.48 -15.09 -0.07
CA SER A 105 -22.91 -14.94 -0.36
C SER A 105 -23.37 -15.82 -1.54
N VAL A 106 -22.58 -15.91 -2.60
CA VAL A 106 -22.88 -16.78 -3.75
C VAL A 106 -22.87 -18.25 -3.35
N LEU A 107 -21.87 -18.70 -2.58
CA LEU A 107 -21.78 -20.08 -2.10
C LEU A 107 -22.97 -20.46 -1.21
N LEU A 108 -23.36 -19.56 -0.30
CA LEU A 108 -24.53 -19.78 0.55
C LEU A 108 -25.81 -19.95 -0.27
N ARG A 109 -26.03 -19.09 -1.28
CA ARG A 109 -27.21 -19.20 -2.16
C ARG A 109 -27.24 -20.51 -2.95
N LEU A 110 -26.10 -20.95 -3.49
CA LEU A 110 -26.01 -22.22 -4.22
C LEU A 110 -26.30 -23.42 -3.30
N SER A 111 -25.85 -23.37 -2.05
CA SER A 111 -26.11 -24.45 -1.08
C SER A 111 -27.60 -24.55 -0.69
N ILE A 112 -28.32 -23.43 -0.61
CA ILE A 112 -29.75 -23.40 -0.26
C ILE A 112 -30.63 -23.96 -1.39
N TRP A 113 -30.26 -23.72 -2.65
CA TRP A 113 -31.04 -24.17 -3.82
C TRP A 113 -30.71 -25.61 -4.25
N SER A 114 -29.78 -26.27 -3.55
CA SER A 114 -29.38 -27.66 -3.79
C SER A 114 -30.06 -28.65 -2.82
N LEU A 115 -31.00 -28.15 -1.99
CA LEU A 115 -31.84 -28.89 -1.04
C LEU A 115 -33.30 -28.85 -1.51
#